data_AF-A0A930MPN8-F1
#
_entry.id   AF-A0A930MPN8-F1
#
_cell.length_a   1.000
_cell.length_b   1.000
_cell.length_c   1.000
_cell.angle_alpha   90.00
_cell.angle_beta   90.00
_cell.angle_gamma   90.00
#
_symmetry.space_group_name_H-M   'P 1'
#
loop_
_entity.id
_entity.type
_entity.pdbx_description
1 polymer ?
#
loop_
_entity_poly.entity_id
_entity_poly.type
_entity_poly.pdbx_seq_one_letter_code
_entity_poly.pdbx_strand_id
1 'polypeptide(L)'
;MAEEKVKDIAQEAENVILRLKKVGGGKLVITKSQIRKFLAAVNALTNKVDVYRAQNPGAAELSPAHASAVKYLKVQLVYQAAREPKKVQPFVETARLKERIDAIGTDLRAYEDFAHYVEALVAYHKFYGGED
;
A
#
# COMPACT_ATOMS: atom_id res chain seq x y z
N MET A 1 -2.26 21.19 22.94
CA MET A 1 -2.96 20.68 21.74
C MET A 1 -1.87 20.23 20.79
N ALA A 2 -1.69 18.93 20.60
CA ALA A 2 -0.70 18.46 19.64
C ALA A 2 -1.23 18.79 18.25
N GLU A 3 -0.47 19.53 17.45
CA GLU A 3 -0.73 19.62 16.01
C GLU A 3 -0.77 18.19 15.48
N GLU A 4 -1.93 17.79 14.97
CA GLU A 4 -2.07 16.58 14.18
C GLU A 4 -1.27 16.82 12.89
N LYS A 5 0.04 16.52 12.95
CA LYS A 5 0.93 16.61 11.79
C LYS A 5 0.32 15.74 10.69
N VAL A 6 -0.17 16.37 9.63
CA VAL A 6 -0.60 15.69 8.42
C VAL A 6 0.51 14.73 8.01
N LYS A 7 0.19 13.44 7.97
CA LYS A 7 1.16 12.41 7.65
C LYS A 7 1.58 12.57 6.19
N ASP A 8 2.87 12.83 5.97
CA ASP A 8 3.42 12.99 4.62
C ASP A 8 3.65 11.62 3.96
N ILE A 9 2.55 11.01 3.54
CA ILE A 9 2.50 9.71 2.87
C ILE A 9 3.34 9.73 1.58
N ALA A 10 3.37 10.86 0.88
CA ALA A 10 4.16 11.02 -0.33
C ALA A 10 5.66 10.95 -0.03
N GLN A 11 6.13 11.72 0.95
CA GLN A 11 7.54 11.70 1.33
C GLN A 11 7.95 10.33 1.90
N GLU A 12 7.09 9.66 2.66
CA GLU A 12 7.32 8.28 3.12
C GLU A 12 7.50 7.31 1.94
N ALA A 13 6.58 7.34 0.97
CA ALA A 13 6.63 6.46 -0.19
C ALA A 13 7.87 6.73 -1.05
N GLU A 14 8.19 8.00 -1.27
CA GLU A 14 9.38 8.43 -2.00
C GLU A 14 10.66 7.84 -1.39
N ASN A 15 10.80 7.99 -0.07
CA ASN A 15 11.96 7.49 0.68
C ASN A 15 12.10 5.97 0.55
N VAL A 16 10.99 5.24 0.51
CA VAL A 16 11.00 3.78 0.28
C VAL A 16 11.53 3.45 -1.11
N ILE A 17 11.04 4.13 -2.15
CA ILE A 17 11.50 3.89 -3.53
C ILE A 17 12.98 4.22 -3.68
N LEU A 18 13.44 5.33 -3.10
CA LEU A 18 14.87 5.71 -3.10
C LEU A 18 15.74 4.67 -2.37
N ARG A 19 15.29 4.14 -1.24
CA ARG A 19 15.99 3.05 -0.52
C ARG A 19 16.07 1.79 -1.37
N LEU A 20 14.99 1.39 -2.02
CA LEU A 20 14.97 0.23 -2.91
C LEU A 20 15.93 0.40 -4.08
N LYS A 21 15.96 1.59 -4.68
CA LYS A 21 16.90 1.93 -5.75
C LYS A 21 18.35 1.84 -5.29
N LYS A 22 18.65 2.32 -4.07
CA LYS A 22 19.99 2.23 -3.46
C LYS A 22 20.41 0.78 -3.23
N VAL A 23 19.52 -0.05 -2.67
CA VAL A 23 19.77 -1.49 -2.42
C VAL A 23 19.98 -2.23 -3.74
N GLY A 24 19.27 -1.85 -4.80
CA GLY A 24 19.43 -2.40 -6.15
C GLY A 24 20.60 -1.84 -6.96
N GLY A 25 21.59 -1.20 -6.32
CA GLY A 25 22.77 -0.67 -7.01
C GLY A 25 22.47 0.49 -7.96
N GLY A 26 21.49 1.34 -7.59
CA GLY A 26 21.03 2.46 -8.42
C GLY A 26 19.88 2.10 -9.36
N LYS A 27 19.37 0.86 -9.32
CA LYS A 27 18.25 0.39 -10.15
C LYS A 27 17.10 -0.12 -9.29
N LEU A 28 15.87 0.06 -9.78
CA LEU A 28 14.69 -0.54 -9.18
C LEU A 28 14.53 -1.96 -9.71
N VAL A 29 14.79 -2.94 -8.82
CA VAL A 29 14.71 -4.37 -9.16
C VAL A 29 13.27 -4.86 -9.26
N ILE A 30 12.37 -4.27 -8.46
CA ILE A 30 10.94 -4.50 -8.57
C ILE A 30 10.41 -3.81 -9.82
N THR A 31 9.58 -4.50 -10.59
CA THR A 31 8.99 -3.95 -11.81
C THR A 31 7.61 -3.35 -11.55
N LYS A 32 7.18 -2.48 -12.44
CA LYS A 32 5.87 -1.83 -12.35
C LYS A 32 4.74 -2.86 -12.45
N SER A 33 4.90 -3.90 -13.25
CA SER A 33 3.92 -4.99 -13.37
C SER A 33 3.73 -5.76 -12.06
N GLN A 34 4.79 -5.92 -11.26
CA GLN A 34 4.70 -6.55 -9.94
C GLN A 34 3.93 -5.67 -8.94
N ILE A 35 4.24 -4.38 -8.86
CA ILE A 35 3.54 -3.46 -7.94
C ILE A 35 2.07 -3.32 -8.35
N ARG A 36 1.78 -3.23 -9.65
CA ARG A 36 0.40 -3.10 -10.16
C ARG A 36 -0.50 -4.27 -9.78
N LYS A 37 0.03 -5.49 -9.63
CA LYS A 37 -0.77 -6.65 -9.17
C LYS A 37 -1.31 -6.42 -7.76
N PHE A 38 -0.51 -5.86 -6.86
CA PHE A 38 -0.97 -5.53 -5.52
C PHE A 38 -1.87 -4.28 -5.50
N LEU A 39 -1.51 -3.24 -6.25
CA LEU A 39 -2.36 -2.05 -6.40
C LEU A 39 -3.76 -2.41 -6.90
N ALA A 40 -3.89 -3.34 -7.86
CA ALA A 40 -5.19 -3.78 -8.35
C ALA A 40 -6.07 -4.38 -7.24
N ALA A 41 -5.49 -5.15 -6.32
CA ALA A 41 -6.21 -5.70 -5.17
C ALA A 41 -6.65 -4.60 -4.19
N VAL A 42 -5.78 -3.62 -3.95
CA VAL A 42 -6.11 -2.44 -3.12
C VAL A 42 -7.25 -1.65 -3.75
N ASN A 43 -7.14 -1.27 -5.03
CA ASN A 43 -8.16 -0.49 -5.73
C ASN A 43 -9.52 -1.22 -5.80
N ALA A 44 -9.50 -2.54 -5.99
CA ALA A 44 -10.73 -3.33 -5.97
C ALA A 44 -11.43 -3.29 -4.61
N LEU A 45 -10.68 -3.20 -3.50
CA LEU A 45 -11.23 -2.99 -2.18
C LEU A 45 -11.64 -1.54 -1.97
N THR A 46 -10.85 -0.57 -2.43
CA THR A 46 -11.13 0.87 -2.29
C THR A 46 -12.48 1.20 -2.90
N ASN A 47 -12.75 0.71 -4.10
CA ASN A 47 -14.05 0.88 -4.76
C ASN A 47 -15.23 0.37 -3.92
N LYS A 48 -15.07 -0.73 -3.18
CA LYS A 48 -16.12 -1.27 -2.30
C LYS A 48 -16.29 -0.42 -1.04
N VAL A 49 -15.18 0.05 -0.47
CA VAL A 49 -15.19 0.94 0.69
C VAL A 49 -15.81 2.30 0.34
N ASP A 50 -15.54 2.83 -0.85
CA ASP A 50 -16.14 4.08 -1.33
C ASP A 50 -17.66 3.98 -1.47
N VAL A 51 -18.15 2.88 -2.06
CA VAL A 51 -19.61 2.60 -2.13
C VAL A 51 -20.21 2.51 -0.73
N TYR A 52 -19.54 1.81 0.19
CA TYR A 52 -19.98 1.72 1.58
C TYR A 52 -20.04 3.09 2.27
N ARG A 53 -19.02 3.94 2.10
CA ARG A 53 -18.99 5.29 2.67
C ARG A 53 -20.09 6.19 2.10
N ALA A 54 -20.36 6.09 0.80
CA ALA A 54 -21.45 6.82 0.16
C ALA A 54 -22.83 6.41 0.71
N GLN A 55 -23.01 5.14 1.05
CA GLN A 55 -24.24 4.60 1.64
C GLN A 55 -24.34 4.82 3.16
N ASN A 56 -23.22 5.08 3.83
CA ASN A 56 -23.14 5.26 5.28
C ASN A 56 -22.40 6.56 5.62
N PRO A 57 -23.01 7.74 5.38
CA PRO A 57 -22.39 9.02 5.67
C PRO A 57 -21.99 9.12 7.15
N GLY A 58 -20.74 9.51 7.41
CA GLY A 58 -20.21 9.64 8.78
C GLY A 58 -19.67 8.34 9.39
N ALA A 59 -19.66 7.23 8.66
CA ALA A 59 -18.99 6.01 9.12
C ALA A 59 -17.49 6.27 9.37
N ALA A 60 -17.05 6.01 10.61
CA ALA A 60 -15.63 6.05 10.99
C ALA A 60 -14.93 4.69 10.83
N GLU A 61 -15.72 3.62 10.75
CA GLU A 61 -15.23 2.25 10.69
C GLU A 61 -15.64 1.54 9.40
N LEU A 62 -14.80 0.62 8.96
CA LEU A 62 -15.08 -0.36 7.92
C LEU A 62 -16.14 -1.35 8.40
N SER A 63 -17.00 -1.80 7.48
CA SER A 63 -17.85 -2.97 7.77
C SER A 63 -16.99 -4.21 8.07
N PRO A 64 -17.52 -5.21 8.82
CA PRO A 64 -16.78 -6.45 9.09
C PRO A 64 -16.27 -7.16 7.84
N ALA A 65 -17.03 -7.10 6.74
CA ALA A 65 -16.64 -7.67 5.45
C ALA A 65 -15.45 -6.93 4.83
N HIS A 66 -15.44 -5.58 4.89
CA HIS A 66 -14.33 -4.77 4.37
C HIS A 66 -13.07 -4.94 5.23
N ALA A 67 -13.19 -4.93 6.57
CA ALA A 67 -12.06 -5.19 7.47
C ALA A 67 -11.45 -6.59 7.28
N SER A 68 -12.28 -7.60 7.02
CA SER A 68 -11.81 -8.94 6.65
C SER A 68 -11.06 -8.93 5.31
N ALA A 69 -11.56 -8.19 4.31
CA ALA A 69 -10.88 -8.04 3.04
C ALA A 69 -9.54 -7.29 3.16
N VAL A 70 -9.43 -6.29 4.05
CA VAL A 70 -8.15 -5.65 4.38
C VAL A 70 -7.14 -6.67 4.90
N LYS A 71 -7.54 -7.55 5.83
CA LYS A 71 -6.65 -8.63 6.32
C LYS A 71 -6.24 -9.57 5.19
N TYR A 72 -7.12 -9.82 4.23
CA TYR A 72 -6.81 -10.68 3.09
C TYR A 72 -5.76 -10.08 2.13
N LEU A 73 -5.62 -8.75 2.05
CA LEU A 73 -4.53 -8.11 1.29
C LEU A 73 -3.15 -8.60 1.76
N LYS A 74 -3.00 -8.89 3.06
CA LYS A 74 -1.75 -9.45 3.60
C LYS A 74 -1.43 -10.82 3.03
N VAL A 75 -2.44 -11.69 2.87
CA VAL A 75 -2.27 -13.02 2.24
C VAL A 75 -1.82 -12.87 0.79
N GLN A 76 -2.42 -11.93 0.06
CA GLN A 76 -2.03 -11.64 -1.32
C GLN A 76 -0.60 -11.13 -1.43
N LEU A 77 -0.17 -10.26 -0.50
CA LEU A 77 1.22 -9.80 -0.43
C LEU A 77 2.20 -10.94 -0.18
N VAL A 78 1.91 -11.79 0.81
CA VAL A 78 2.77 -12.95 1.14
C VAL A 78 2.89 -13.87 -0.07
N TYR A 79 1.79 -14.15 -0.77
CA TYR A 79 1.81 -14.98 -1.97
C TYR A 79 2.67 -14.37 -3.09
N GLN A 80 2.52 -13.06 -3.36
CA GLN A 80 3.33 -12.39 -4.38
C GLN A 80 4.81 -12.36 -4.00
N ALA A 81 5.13 -12.11 -2.72
CA ALA A 81 6.49 -12.16 -2.21
C ALA A 81 7.10 -13.56 -2.35
N ALA A 82 6.35 -14.62 -2.04
CA ALA A 82 6.81 -16.00 -2.17
C ALA A 82 7.05 -16.41 -3.64
N ARG A 83 6.26 -15.88 -4.58
CA ARG A 83 6.40 -16.17 -6.01
C ARG A 83 7.62 -15.51 -6.64
N GLU A 84 7.99 -14.30 -6.20
CA GLU A 84 9.11 -13.54 -6.74
C GLU A 84 9.99 -12.94 -5.62
N PRO A 85 10.60 -13.77 -4.75
CA PRO A 85 11.18 -13.32 -3.48
C PRO A 85 12.30 -12.30 -3.68
N LYS A 86 13.17 -12.48 -4.67
CA LYS A 86 14.27 -11.55 -4.93
C LYS A 86 13.82 -10.14 -5.35
N LYS A 87 12.62 -10.01 -5.91
CA LYS A 87 12.11 -8.75 -6.47
C LYS A 87 11.06 -8.10 -5.56
N VAL A 88 10.13 -8.90 -5.04
CA VAL A 88 8.94 -8.41 -4.32
C VAL A 88 9.19 -8.34 -2.82
N GLN A 89 9.92 -9.29 -2.22
CA GLN A 89 10.14 -9.30 -0.77
C GLN A 89 10.83 -8.03 -0.26
N PRO A 90 11.91 -7.51 -0.88
CA PRO A 90 12.55 -6.27 -0.44
C PRO A 90 11.59 -5.08 -0.46
N PHE A 91 10.71 -5.01 -1.46
CA PHE A 91 9.68 -3.97 -1.54
C PHE A 91 8.69 -4.08 -0.39
N VAL A 92 8.14 -5.27 -0.14
CA VAL A 92 7.17 -5.50 0.94
C VAL A 92 7.74 -5.13 2.30
N GLU A 93 9.00 -5.50 2.56
CA GLU A 93 9.70 -5.23 3.82
C GLU A 93 10.07 -3.75 3.96
N THR A 94 10.69 -3.15 2.94
CA THR A 94 11.10 -1.73 2.98
C THR A 94 9.90 -0.80 3.11
N ALA A 95 8.80 -1.12 2.42
CA ALA A 95 7.55 -0.36 2.48
C ALA A 95 6.72 -0.65 3.75
N ARG A 96 7.09 -1.69 4.53
CA ARG A 96 6.39 -2.14 5.73
C ARG A 96 4.90 -2.42 5.49
N LEU A 97 4.58 -3.05 4.35
CA LEU A 97 3.18 -3.21 3.91
C LEU A 97 2.38 -4.12 4.83
N LYS A 98 3.01 -5.17 5.37
CA LYS A 98 2.35 -6.12 6.28
C LYS A 98 1.95 -5.44 7.59
N GLU A 99 2.88 -4.66 8.16
CA GLU A 99 2.69 -3.94 9.42
C GLU A 99 1.64 -2.85 9.26
N ARG A 100 1.63 -2.14 8.12
CA ARG A 100 0.60 -1.15 7.82
C ARG A 100 -0.78 -1.80 7.71
N ILE A 101 -0.90 -2.94 7.04
CA ILE A 101 -2.19 -3.67 6.95
C ILE A 101 -2.68 -4.12 8.33
N ASP A 102 -1.77 -4.66 9.16
CA ASP A 102 -2.13 -5.11 10.52
C ASP A 102 -2.62 -3.95 11.40
N ALA A 103 -2.09 -2.75 11.19
CA ALA A 103 -2.44 -1.56 11.96
C ALA A 103 -3.80 -0.93 11.59
N ILE A 104 -4.40 -1.29 10.44
CA ILE A 104 -5.68 -0.69 9.98
C ILE A 104 -6.84 -1.08 10.90
N GLY A 105 -6.93 -2.34 11.32
CA GLY A 105 -8.06 -2.83 12.11
C GLY A 105 -9.40 -2.62 11.37
N THR A 106 -10.30 -1.85 11.98
CA THR A 106 -11.56 -1.39 11.37
C THR A 106 -11.53 0.09 11.02
N ASP A 107 -10.43 0.82 11.24
CA ASP A 107 -10.37 2.26 11.04
C ASP A 107 -10.40 2.59 9.53
N LEU A 108 -11.42 3.36 9.12
CA LEU A 108 -11.64 3.71 7.72
C LEU A 108 -10.57 4.70 7.22
N ARG A 109 -10.15 5.67 8.05
CA ARG A 109 -9.11 6.63 7.67
C ARG A 109 -7.75 5.95 7.56
N ALA A 110 -7.44 5.02 8.46
CA ALA A 110 -6.21 4.23 8.37
C ALA A 110 -6.15 3.40 7.08
N TYR A 111 -7.30 2.88 6.62
CA TYR A 111 -7.38 2.20 5.34
C TYR A 111 -7.17 3.16 4.15
N GLU A 112 -7.79 4.34 4.17
CA GLU A 112 -7.61 5.36 3.14
C GLU A 112 -6.14 5.81 3.03
N ASP A 113 -5.51 6.09 4.17
CA ASP A 113 -4.07 6.41 4.25
C ASP A 113 -3.21 5.29 3.66
N PHE A 114 -3.57 4.03 3.92
CA PHE A 114 -2.88 2.88 3.34
C PHE A 114 -3.07 2.81 1.82
N ALA A 115 -4.28 3.04 1.31
CA ALA A 115 -4.55 3.03 -0.12
C ALA A 115 -3.74 4.12 -0.85
N HIS A 116 -3.78 5.36 -0.34
CA HIS A 116 -3.00 6.47 -0.87
C HIS A 116 -1.49 6.21 -0.81
N TYR A 117 -1.01 5.55 0.25
CA TYR A 117 0.40 5.16 0.35
C TYR A 117 0.81 4.16 -0.74
N VAL A 118 -0.04 3.17 -1.05
CA VAL A 118 0.24 2.21 -2.12
C VAL A 118 0.24 2.90 -3.49
N GLU A 119 -0.67 3.83 -3.73
CA GLU A 119 -0.67 4.66 -4.95
C GLU A 119 0.60 5.51 -5.08
N ALA A 120 1.02 6.16 -3.98
CA ALA A 120 2.24 6.96 -3.94
C ALA A 120 3.48 6.11 -4.23
N LEU A 121 3.57 4.88 -3.70
CA LEU A 121 4.66 3.95 -4.03
C LEU A 121 4.74 3.66 -5.53
N VAL A 122 3.60 3.47 -6.20
CA VAL A 122 3.54 3.23 -7.65
C VAL A 122 3.95 4.48 -8.42
N ALA A 123 3.48 5.66 -7.99
CA ALA A 123 3.82 6.93 -8.62
C ALA A 123 5.33 7.21 -8.56
N TYR A 124 5.94 7.08 -7.37
CA TYR A 124 7.38 7.29 -7.20
C TYR A 124 8.23 6.20 -7.86
N HIS A 125 7.76 4.95 -7.88
CA HIS A 125 8.42 3.90 -8.65
C HIS A 125 8.51 4.29 -10.13
N LYS A 126 7.41 4.75 -10.73
CA LYS A 126 7.39 5.25 -12.10
C LYS A 126 8.28 6.48 -12.27
N PHE A 127 8.23 7.43 -11.35
CA PHE A 127 9.02 8.66 -11.40
C PHE A 127 10.54 8.39 -11.41
N TYR A 128 11.01 7.44 -10.59
CA TYR A 128 12.45 7.13 -10.47
C TYR A 128 12.99 6.12 -11.49
N GLY A 129 12.24 5.87 -12.57
CA GLY A 129 12.66 5.03 -13.70
C GLY A 129 12.41 3.54 -13.49
N GLY A 130 11.36 3.18 -12.76
CA GLY A 130 10.92 1.80 -12.65
C GLY A 130 10.40 1.25 -13.98
N GLU A 131 11.06 0.20 -14.49
CA GLU A 131 10.70 -0.46 -15.74
C GLU A 131 9.55 -1.48 -15.54
N ASP A 132 8.99 -1.96 -16.65
CA ASP A 132 7.86 -2.91 -16.68
C ASP A 132 8.22 -4.37 -16.35
#